data_AF-A0A6B1G5B0-F1
#
_entry.id   AF-A0A6B1G5B0-F1
#
_cell.length_a   1.000
_cell.length_b   1.000
_cell.length_c   1.000
_cell.angle_alpha   90.00
_cell.angle_beta   90.00
_cell.angle_gamma   90.00
#
_symmetry.space_group_name_H-M   'P 1'
#
loop_
_entity.id
_entity.type
_entity.pdbx_description
1 polymer ?
#
loop_
_entity_poly.entity_id
_entity_poly.type
_entity_poly.pdbx_seq_one_letter_code
_entity_poly.pdbx_strand_id
1 'polypeptide(L)'
;MNASTTPPAAEKAAYVNQMFAGIAHRYDLVNRLMTGGQDVGWRREVVDLCRLPAGGRLLDVGTGTGDIAYEAKSTHRDAEVIGCDFTFEMMDVGRRKRAKQSPRIRSGGRQDSVEFVQGDGLRLPFADGYFDAVTSGFLLRNVIDVDTCLAEQRRVTRPGGRIVCLETSPPPPTFLEPTLRFYMLRVIPVVGQLFATG
;
A
#
# COMPACT_ATOMS: atom_id res chain seq x y z
N MET A 1 27.81 0.18 23.03
CA MET A 1 26.51 0.15 23.72
C MET A 1 25.84 1.50 23.54
N ASN A 2 24.50 1.49 23.43
CA ASN A 2 23.54 2.60 23.49
C ASN A 2 23.29 3.32 22.15
N ALA A 3 22.05 3.53 21.67
CA ALA A 3 20.72 3.06 22.08
C ALA A 3 19.83 3.20 20.83
N SER A 4 19.10 2.14 20.47
CA SER A 4 18.04 2.22 19.47
C SER A 4 16.87 2.98 20.07
N THR A 5 16.89 4.31 19.98
CA THR A 5 15.71 5.12 20.31
C THR A 5 14.76 5.07 19.13
N THR A 6 13.93 4.03 19.08
CA THR A 6 12.68 4.09 18.33
C THR A 6 11.92 5.30 18.89
N PRO A 7 11.57 6.31 18.07
CA PRO A 7 10.81 7.45 18.57
C PRO A 7 9.51 6.96 19.22
N PRO A 8 8.98 7.64 20.25
CA PRO A 8 7.67 7.38 20.81
C PRO A 8 6.63 7.13 19.71
N ALA A 9 5.71 6.19 19.93
CA ALA A 9 4.82 5.70 18.87
C ALA A 9 4.07 6.83 18.11
N ALA A 10 3.62 7.87 18.83
CA ALA A 10 3.01 9.05 18.23
C ALA A 10 3.96 9.86 17.32
N GLU A 11 5.23 9.99 17.72
CA GLU A 11 6.27 10.66 16.91
C GLU A 11 6.59 9.84 15.66
N LYS A 12 6.64 8.51 15.76
CA LYS A 12 6.82 7.63 14.59
C LYS A 12 5.66 7.79 13.60
N ALA A 13 4.42 7.75 14.06
CA ALA A 13 3.24 7.88 13.20
C ALA A 13 3.20 9.26 12.50
N ALA A 14 3.45 10.34 13.26
CA ALA A 14 3.50 11.70 12.71
C ALA A 14 4.63 11.87 11.68
N TYR A 15 5.82 11.35 11.97
CA TYR A 15 6.97 11.37 11.06
C TYR A 15 6.68 10.64 9.75
N VAL A 16 6.12 9.43 9.83
CA VAL A 16 5.76 8.62 8.65
C VAL A 16 4.75 9.36 7.78
N ASN A 17 3.71 9.94 8.39
CA ASN A 17 2.69 10.71 7.67
C ASN A 17 3.31 11.92 6.94
N GLN A 18 4.14 12.71 7.62
CA GLN A 18 4.81 13.88 7.01
C GLN A 18 5.73 13.49 5.85
N MET A 19 6.51 12.42 6.02
CA MET A 19 7.40 11.91 4.98
C MET A 19 6.62 11.50 3.73
N PHE A 20 5.53 10.72 3.88
CA PHE A 20 4.71 10.29 2.73
C PHE A 20 3.97 11.45 2.07
N ALA A 21 3.42 12.38 2.85
CA ALA A 21 2.79 13.58 2.32
C ALA A 21 3.75 14.40 1.44
N GLY A 22 5.02 14.54 1.85
CA GLY A 22 6.03 15.26 1.09
C GLY A 22 6.45 14.62 -0.23
N ILE A 23 6.38 13.28 -0.33
CA ILE A 23 6.83 12.54 -1.53
C ILE A 23 5.70 12.04 -2.43
N ALA A 24 4.44 12.27 -2.07
CA ALA A 24 3.26 11.68 -2.72
C ALA A 24 3.26 11.81 -4.25
N HIS A 25 3.64 12.98 -4.78
CA HIS A 25 3.68 13.24 -6.23
C HIS A 25 4.76 12.46 -7.01
N ARG A 26 5.80 11.99 -6.31
CA ARG A 26 6.96 11.29 -6.89
C ARG A 26 7.04 9.83 -6.48
N TYR A 27 6.21 9.41 -5.53
CA TYR A 27 6.24 8.10 -4.91
C TYR A 27 6.22 6.96 -5.93
N ASP A 28 5.27 6.99 -6.88
CA ASP A 28 5.14 5.92 -7.88
C ASP A 28 6.36 5.81 -8.80
N LEU A 29 6.98 6.95 -9.16
CA LEU A 29 8.18 6.99 -9.98
C LEU A 29 9.37 6.39 -9.23
N VAL A 30 9.54 6.81 -7.98
CA VAL A 30 10.61 6.32 -7.11
C VAL A 30 10.44 4.82 -6.86
N ASN A 31 9.22 4.36 -6.56
CA ASN A 31 8.93 2.94 -6.38
C ASN A 31 9.23 2.14 -7.65
N ARG A 32 8.75 2.58 -8.81
CA ARG A 32 8.99 1.90 -10.09
C ARG A 32 10.49 1.75 -10.39
N LEU A 33 11.27 2.79 -10.09
CA LEU A 33 12.72 2.80 -10.28
C LEU A 33 13.43 1.87 -9.28
N MET A 34 13.00 1.90 -8.01
CA MET A 34 13.56 1.08 -6.93
C MET A 34 13.27 -0.42 -7.11
N THR A 35 12.15 -0.78 -7.75
CA THR A 35 11.76 -2.18 -7.97
C THR A 35 12.16 -2.70 -9.34
N GLY A 36 12.79 -1.87 -10.19
CA GLY A 36 13.09 -2.22 -11.59
C GLY A 36 11.84 -2.62 -12.38
N GLY A 37 10.65 -2.13 -11.98
CA GLY A 37 9.36 -2.49 -12.60
C GLY A 37 8.73 -3.81 -12.14
N GLN A 38 9.37 -4.58 -11.24
CA GLN A 38 8.84 -5.85 -10.75
C GLN A 38 7.55 -5.71 -9.93
N ASP A 39 7.28 -4.50 -9.44
CA ASP A 39 6.12 -4.17 -8.62
C ASP A 39 4.78 -4.34 -9.37
N VAL A 40 4.73 -4.36 -10.71
CA VAL A 40 3.50 -4.76 -11.42
C VAL A 40 3.18 -6.24 -11.23
N GLY A 41 4.21 -7.10 -11.31
CA GLY A 41 4.05 -8.54 -11.18
C GLY A 41 3.56 -8.91 -9.79
N TRP A 42 4.18 -8.33 -8.76
CA TRP A 42 3.77 -8.54 -7.36
C TRP A 42 2.36 -8.07 -7.08
N ARG A 43 1.93 -6.94 -7.67
CA ARG A 43 0.55 -6.45 -7.52
C ARG A 43 -0.48 -7.43 -8.06
N ARG A 44 -0.23 -7.98 -9.25
CA ARG A 44 -1.11 -9.01 -9.84
C ARG A 44 -1.19 -10.24 -8.97
N GLU A 45 -0.04 -10.74 -8.52
CA GLU A 45 0.02 -11.90 -7.66
C GLU A 45 -0.75 -11.67 -6.34
N VAL A 46 -0.61 -10.49 -5.72
CA VAL A 46 -1.40 -10.10 -4.53
C VAL A 46 -2.89 -10.18 -4.81
N VAL A 47 -3.36 -9.61 -5.93
CA VAL A 47 -4.77 -9.63 -6.31
C VAL A 47 -5.26 -11.05 -6.59
N ASP A 48 -4.48 -11.87 -7.29
CA ASP A 48 -4.83 -13.26 -7.60
C ASP A 48 -4.94 -14.11 -6.32
N LEU A 49 -4.03 -13.89 -5.35
CA LEU A 49 -4.04 -14.57 -4.05
C LEU A 49 -5.25 -14.22 -3.20
N CYS A 50 -5.89 -13.06 -3.43
CA CYS A 50 -7.12 -12.66 -2.75
C CYS A 50 -8.30 -13.57 -3.09
N ARG A 51 -8.27 -14.26 -4.26
CA ARG A 51 -9.34 -15.15 -4.72
C ARG A 51 -10.73 -14.54 -4.54
N LEU A 52 -10.88 -13.30 -4.99
CA LEU A 52 -12.07 -12.51 -4.76
C LEU A 52 -13.28 -13.17 -5.47
N PRO A 53 -14.43 -13.36 -4.78
CA PRO A 53 -15.64 -13.82 -5.46
C PRO A 53 -16.16 -12.74 -6.43
N ALA A 54 -17.02 -13.15 -7.37
CA ALA A 54 -17.74 -12.20 -8.22
C ALA A 54 -18.54 -11.23 -7.34
N GLY A 55 -18.41 -9.93 -7.62
CA GLY A 55 -19.00 -8.85 -6.83
C GLY A 55 -18.43 -8.72 -5.41
N GLY A 56 -17.30 -9.35 -5.10
CA GLY A 56 -16.70 -9.34 -3.77
C GLY A 56 -16.15 -7.99 -3.35
N ARG A 57 -15.84 -7.88 -2.06
CA ARG A 57 -15.32 -6.66 -1.42
C ARG A 57 -13.85 -6.80 -1.05
N LEU A 58 -13.03 -5.88 -1.54
CA LEU A 58 -11.60 -5.82 -1.23
C LEU A 58 -11.25 -4.50 -0.52
N LEU A 59 -10.53 -4.60 0.59
CA LEU A 59 -9.90 -3.48 1.26
C LEU A 59 -8.39 -3.49 1.01
N ASP A 60 -7.82 -2.38 0.57
CA ASP A 60 -6.37 -2.17 0.49
C ASP A 60 -5.93 -1.22 1.60
N VAL A 61 -5.23 -1.73 2.62
CA VAL A 61 -4.79 -0.97 3.80
C VAL A 61 -3.38 -0.41 3.56
N GLY A 62 -3.18 0.88 3.84
CA GLY A 62 -1.97 1.58 3.43
C GLY A 62 -1.93 1.75 1.92
N THR A 63 -3.08 2.02 1.29
CA THR A 63 -3.24 1.99 -0.17
C THR A 63 -2.36 3.00 -0.91
N GLY A 64 -1.92 4.05 -0.23
CA GLY A 64 -1.15 5.14 -0.80
C GLY A 64 -1.86 5.76 -2.01
N THR A 65 -1.22 5.69 -3.17
CA THR A 65 -1.74 6.16 -4.45
C THR A 65 -2.71 5.19 -5.12
N GLY A 66 -3.07 4.08 -4.47
CA GLY A 66 -4.06 3.12 -4.93
C GLY A 66 -3.52 2.02 -5.84
N ASP A 67 -2.22 1.75 -5.81
CA ASP A 67 -1.56 0.91 -6.83
C ASP A 67 -2.05 -0.55 -6.83
N ILE A 68 -2.31 -1.15 -5.66
CA ILE A 68 -2.95 -2.49 -5.54
C ILE A 68 -4.45 -2.38 -5.78
N ALA A 69 -5.12 -1.41 -5.15
CA ALA A 69 -6.55 -1.19 -5.31
C ALA A 69 -6.98 -1.01 -6.79
N TYR A 70 -6.21 -0.28 -7.59
CA TYR A 70 -6.48 -0.10 -9.01
C TYR A 70 -6.22 -1.35 -9.84
N GLU A 71 -5.22 -2.17 -9.49
CA GLU A 71 -5.00 -3.47 -10.13
C GLU A 71 -6.20 -4.38 -9.83
N ALA A 72 -6.59 -4.50 -8.55
CA ALA A 72 -7.76 -5.27 -8.11
C ALA A 72 -9.02 -4.86 -8.86
N LYS A 73 -9.27 -3.55 -8.97
CA LYS A 73 -10.44 -3.02 -9.69
C LYS A 73 -10.39 -3.28 -11.20
N SER A 74 -9.18 -3.31 -11.78
CA SER A 74 -9.01 -3.60 -13.20
C SER A 74 -9.25 -5.08 -13.53
N THR A 75 -8.84 -5.98 -12.63
CA THR A 75 -9.00 -7.43 -12.74
C THR A 75 -10.42 -7.88 -12.41
N HIS A 76 -11.03 -7.28 -11.39
CA HIS A 76 -12.39 -7.58 -10.92
C HIS A 76 -13.28 -6.34 -11.04
N ARG A 77 -13.85 -6.13 -12.24
CA ARG A 77 -14.61 -4.90 -12.55
C ARG A 77 -15.90 -4.76 -11.73
N ASP A 78 -16.50 -5.88 -11.36
CA ASP A 78 -17.70 -5.98 -10.53
C ASP A 78 -17.43 -5.86 -9.02
N ALA A 79 -16.17 -5.97 -8.59
CA ALA A 79 -15.81 -5.89 -7.17
C ALA A 79 -15.95 -4.48 -6.59
N GLU A 80 -16.33 -4.42 -5.31
CA GLU A 80 -16.21 -3.21 -4.49
C GLU A 80 -14.79 -3.12 -3.96
N VAL A 81 -14.04 -2.11 -4.38
CA VAL A 81 -12.64 -1.92 -3.96
C VAL A 81 -12.50 -0.60 -3.22
N ILE A 82 -12.06 -0.70 -1.97
CA ILE A 82 -11.83 0.42 -1.08
C ILE A 82 -10.34 0.48 -0.75
N GLY A 83 -9.70 1.62 -1.01
CA GLY A 83 -8.37 1.94 -0.52
C GLY A 83 -8.45 2.73 0.78
N CYS A 84 -7.74 2.30 1.82
CA CYS A 84 -7.65 2.99 3.10
C CYS A 84 -6.21 3.44 3.36
N ASP A 85 -6.00 4.72 3.63
CA ASP A 85 -4.69 5.25 4.02
C ASP A 85 -4.78 6.26 5.16
N PHE A 86 -3.71 6.36 5.94
CA PHE A 86 -3.58 7.39 6.96
C PHE A 86 -3.33 8.77 6.35
N THR A 87 -2.60 8.80 5.23
CA THR A 87 -2.09 10.00 4.55
C THR A 87 -3.06 10.45 3.46
N PHE A 88 -3.74 11.58 3.69
CA PHE A 88 -4.72 12.11 2.74
C PHE A 88 -4.12 12.44 1.37
N GLU A 89 -2.92 13.03 1.36
CA GLU A 89 -2.21 13.50 0.16
C GLU A 89 -1.92 12.34 -0.80
N MET A 90 -1.58 11.17 -0.27
CA MET A 90 -1.33 9.96 -1.07
C MET A 90 -2.60 9.55 -1.83
N MET A 91 -3.75 9.57 -1.15
CA MET A 91 -5.04 9.24 -1.76
C MET A 91 -5.48 10.30 -2.76
N ASP A 92 -5.24 11.60 -2.51
CA ASP A 92 -5.54 12.67 -3.46
C ASP A 92 -4.73 12.49 -4.76
N VAL A 93 -3.44 12.14 -4.66
CA VAL A 93 -2.62 11.79 -5.82
C VAL A 93 -3.19 10.59 -6.57
N GLY A 94 -3.58 9.53 -5.87
CA GLY A 94 -4.21 8.35 -6.46
C GLY A 94 -5.47 8.68 -7.25
N ARG A 95 -6.39 9.43 -6.62
CA ARG A 95 -7.64 9.90 -7.26
C ARG A 95 -7.36 10.69 -8.54
N ARG A 96 -6.39 11.62 -8.50
CA ARG A 96 -6.02 12.45 -9.67
C ARG A 96 -5.34 11.64 -10.78
N LYS A 97 -4.51 10.65 -10.43
CA LYS A 97 -3.82 9.77 -11.38
C LYS A 97 -4.81 9.04 -12.29
N ARG A 98 -5.85 8.44 -11.71
CA ARG A 98 -6.86 7.72 -12.51
C ARG A 98 -7.77 8.63 -13.33
N ALA A 99 -8.09 9.81 -12.83
CA ALA A 99 -8.85 10.80 -13.59
C ALA A 99 -8.14 11.23 -14.90
N LYS A 100 -6.80 11.24 -14.91
CA LYS A 100 -5.98 11.54 -16.11
C LYS A 100 -5.83 10.35 -17.05
N GLN A 101 -5.69 9.14 -16.52
CA GLN A 101 -5.44 7.92 -17.30
C GLN A 101 -6.69 7.34 -17.97
N SER A 102 -7.89 7.74 -17.56
CA SER A 102 -9.13 7.28 -18.19
C SER A 102 -10.17 8.41 -18.29
N PRO A 103 -10.03 9.32 -19.28
CA PRO A 103 -11.00 10.39 -19.53
C PRO A 103 -12.42 9.87 -19.81
N ARG A 104 -12.56 8.62 -20.28
CA ARG A 104 -13.84 7.94 -20.52
C ARG A 104 -14.60 7.58 -19.22
N ILE A 105 -13.93 7.55 -18.07
CA ILE A 105 -14.56 7.34 -16.75
C ILE A 105 -15.29 8.62 -16.27
N ARG A 106 -15.18 9.75 -16.98
CA ARG A 106 -16.06 10.91 -16.74
C ARG A 106 -17.53 10.62 -17.04
N SER A 107 -17.82 9.55 -17.79
CA SER A 107 -19.17 9.18 -18.24
C SER A 107 -19.60 7.77 -17.82
N GLY A 108 -18.71 6.96 -17.22
CA GLY A 108 -19.00 5.60 -16.76
C GLY A 108 -19.35 5.62 -15.28
N GLY A 109 -20.50 5.03 -14.92
CA GLY A 109 -21.00 5.02 -13.55
C GLY A 109 -20.02 4.43 -12.51
N ARG A 110 -20.44 4.50 -11.25
CA ARG A 110 -19.77 4.05 -10.00
C ARG A 110 -19.01 2.69 -10.08
N GLN A 111 -19.24 1.89 -11.12
CA GLN A 111 -18.58 0.62 -11.40
C GLN A 111 -17.08 0.70 -11.70
N ASP A 112 -16.51 1.84 -12.12
CA ASP A 112 -15.09 1.89 -12.56
C ASP A 112 -14.14 2.64 -11.59
N SER A 113 -14.65 3.08 -10.44
CA SER A 113 -13.87 3.83 -9.44
C SER A 113 -13.44 2.97 -8.25
N VAL A 114 -12.24 3.22 -7.74
CA VAL A 114 -11.82 2.83 -6.39
C VAL A 114 -12.29 3.91 -5.43
N GLU A 115 -12.91 3.51 -4.32
CA GLU A 115 -13.25 4.42 -3.23
C GLU A 115 -12.05 4.57 -2.30
N PHE A 116 -11.80 5.79 -1.79
CA PHE A 116 -10.70 6.04 -0.86
C PHE A 116 -11.26 6.56 0.45
N VAL A 117 -10.83 5.96 1.56
CA VAL A 117 -11.23 6.30 2.92
C VAL A 117 -9.99 6.63 3.74
N GLN A 118 -10.01 7.73 4.47
CA GLN A 118 -8.94 8.01 5.42
C GLN A 118 -9.14 7.17 6.69
N GLY A 119 -8.12 6.47 7.14
CA GLY A 119 -8.20 5.62 8.31
C GLY A 119 -6.85 5.15 8.82
N ASP A 120 -6.79 4.81 10.10
CA ASP A 120 -5.63 4.22 10.75
C ASP A 120 -5.70 2.68 10.60
N GLY A 121 -4.61 2.07 10.13
CA GLY A 121 -4.49 0.61 10.03
C GLY A 121 -4.54 -0.11 11.38
N LEU A 122 -4.40 0.63 12.50
CA LEU A 122 -4.56 0.13 13.87
C LEU A 122 -5.98 0.26 14.42
N ARG A 123 -6.86 0.95 13.69
CA ARG A 123 -8.28 1.09 14.01
C ARG A 123 -9.06 1.42 12.74
N LEU A 124 -9.33 0.38 11.96
CA LEU A 124 -9.96 0.51 10.66
C LEU A 124 -11.43 0.95 10.80
N PRO A 125 -11.89 1.97 10.02
CA PRO A 125 -13.24 2.52 10.13
C PRO A 125 -14.31 1.66 9.45
N PHE A 126 -14.22 0.33 9.59
CA PHE A 126 -15.10 -0.64 8.95
C PHE A 126 -15.67 -1.64 9.98
N ALA A 127 -16.83 -2.18 9.66
CA ALA A 127 -17.48 -3.22 10.45
C ALA A 127 -16.71 -4.55 10.41
N ASP A 128 -16.92 -5.36 11.43
CA ASP A 128 -16.37 -6.72 11.51
C ASP A 128 -16.87 -7.57 10.34
N GLY A 129 -15.97 -8.34 9.74
CA GLY A 129 -16.29 -9.28 8.66
C GLY A 129 -16.88 -8.64 7.39
N TYR A 130 -16.63 -7.36 7.14
CA TYR A 130 -17.20 -6.65 5.99
C TYR A 130 -16.56 -7.08 4.65
N PHE A 131 -15.27 -7.42 4.63
CA PHE A 131 -14.52 -7.67 3.40
C PHE A 131 -14.29 -9.15 3.11
N ASP A 132 -14.31 -9.52 1.83
CA ASP A 132 -13.92 -10.85 1.34
C ASP A 132 -12.39 -11.01 1.35
N ALA A 133 -11.67 -9.94 1.03
CA ALA A 133 -10.23 -9.90 1.07
C ALA A 133 -9.69 -8.55 1.58
N VAL A 134 -8.56 -8.61 2.27
CA VAL A 134 -7.80 -7.44 2.72
C VAL A 134 -6.37 -7.56 2.19
N THR A 135 -5.87 -6.53 1.54
CA THR A 135 -4.48 -6.40 1.11
C THR A 135 -3.75 -5.38 1.95
N SER A 136 -2.45 -5.58 2.14
CA SER A 136 -1.55 -4.52 2.60
C SER A 136 -0.21 -4.66 1.89
N GLY A 137 0.19 -3.59 1.20
CA GLY A 137 1.46 -3.54 0.48
C GLY A 137 2.40 -2.59 1.17
N PHE A 138 3.56 -3.08 1.61
CA PHE A 138 4.64 -2.26 2.15
C PHE A 138 4.26 -1.42 3.39
N LEU A 139 3.20 -1.84 4.09
CA LEU A 139 2.60 -1.16 5.24
C LEU A 139 3.26 -1.55 6.57
N LEU A 140 3.51 -2.84 6.78
CA LEU A 140 3.77 -3.39 8.13
C LEU A 140 5.05 -2.83 8.75
N ARG A 141 6.05 -2.49 7.93
CA ARG A 141 7.27 -1.83 8.43
C ARG A 141 7.05 -0.41 8.98
N ASN A 142 5.96 0.25 8.57
CA ASN A 142 5.67 1.63 8.90
C ASN A 142 4.76 1.79 10.13
N VAL A 143 3.94 0.77 10.44
CA VAL A 143 3.06 0.83 11.61
C VAL A 143 3.84 0.77 12.92
N ILE A 144 3.25 1.29 13.99
CA ILE A 144 3.83 1.26 15.35
C ILE A 144 3.58 -0.07 16.05
N ASP A 145 2.54 -0.80 15.65
CA ASP A 145 2.15 -2.09 16.21
C ASP A 145 1.63 -3.01 15.09
N VAL A 146 2.45 -3.99 14.72
CA VAL A 146 2.13 -4.94 13.64
C VAL A 146 1.02 -5.90 14.05
N ASP A 147 1.01 -6.34 15.32
CA ASP A 147 0.03 -7.31 15.80
C ASP A 147 -1.37 -6.69 15.84
N THR A 148 -1.48 -5.45 16.33
CA THR A 148 -2.74 -4.70 16.30
C THR A 148 -3.20 -4.44 14.85
N CYS A 149 -2.27 -4.09 13.94
CA CYS A 149 -2.62 -3.90 12.53
C CYS A 149 -3.17 -5.18 11.88
N LEU A 150 -2.51 -6.32 12.11
CA LEU A 150 -2.96 -7.62 11.58
C LEU A 150 -4.26 -8.07 12.25
N ALA A 151 -4.45 -7.78 13.53
CA ALA A 151 -5.70 -8.06 14.24
C ALA A 151 -6.87 -7.24 13.65
N GLU A 152 -6.66 -5.98 13.32
CA GLU A 152 -7.67 -5.14 12.65
C GLU A 152 -7.97 -5.61 11.23
N GLN A 153 -6.95 -5.94 10.44
CA GLN A 153 -7.14 -6.55 9.11
C GLN A 153 -7.96 -7.84 9.22
N ARG A 154 -7.67 -8.68 10.22
CA ARG A 154 -8.45 -9.89 10.51
C ARG A 154 -9.88 -9.59 10.95
N ARG A 155 -10.09 -8.59 11.82
CA ARG A 155 -11.42 -8.22 12.32
C ARG A 155 -12.36 -7.83 11.17
N VAL A 156 -11.87 -7.01 10.23
CA VAL A 156 -12.70 -6.55 9.09
C VAL A 156 -12.82 -7.59 7.97
N THR A 157 -12.01 -8.65 7.99
CA THR A 157 -12.11 -9.77 7.05
C THR A 157 -13.16 -10.77 7.51
N ARG A 158 -14.09 -11.16 6.63
CA ARG A 158 -15.09 -12.18 6.98
C ARG A 158 -14.45 -13.54 7.30
N PRO A 159 -15.11 -14.42 8.07
CA PRO A 159 -14.70 -15.81 8.18
C PRO A 159 -14.51 -16.46 6.80
N GLY A 160 -13.36 -17.12 6.60
CA GLY A 160 -12.97 -17.72 5.32
C GLY A 160 -12.55 -16.72 4.23
N GLY A 161 -12.52 -15.42 4.53
CA GLY A 161 -11.89 -14.40 3.70
C GLY A 161 -10.36 -14.47 3.76
N ARG A 162 -9.69 -13.61 3.00
CA ARG A 162 -8.22 -13.64 2.85
C ARG A 162 -7.56 -12.35 3.28
N ILE A 163 -6.40 -12.48 3.93
CA ILE A 163 -5.49 -11.35 4.16
C ILE A 163 -4.24 -11.65 3.35
N VAL A 164 -3.84 -10.74 2.46
CA VAL A 164 -2.66 -10.88 1.61
C VAL A 164 -1.71 -9.71 1.88
N CYS A 165 -0.57 -10.01 2.48
CA CYS A 165 0.45 -9.03 2.81
C CYS A 165 1.63 -9.13 1.85
N LEU A 166 1.95 -8.02 1.17
CA LEU A 166 3.16 -7.87 0.37
C LEU A 166 4.15 -7.00 1.17
N GLU A 167 5.27 -7.58 1.60
CA GLU A 167 6.29 -6.86 2.34
C GLU A 167 7.69 -7.33 1.91
N THR A 168 8.70 -6.46 2.10
CA THR A 168 10.08 -6.84 1.84
C THR A 168 10.65 -7.62 3.02
N SER A 169 11.31 -8.74 2.74
CA SER A 169 12.14 -9.46 3.69
C SER A 169 13.62 -9.18 3.45
N PRO A 170 14.50 -9.34 4.46
CA PRO A 170 15.94 -9.32 4.25
C PRO A 170 16.31 -10.34 3.16
N PRO A 171 17.28 -10.01 2.27
CA PRO A 171 17.69 -10.94 1.24
C PRO A 171 18.19 -12.24 1.89
N PRO A 172 17.86 -13.42 1.31
CA PRO A 172 18.39 -14.68 1.81
C PRO A 172 19.92 -14.68 1.71
N PRO A 173 20.62 -15.37 2.63
CA PRO A 173 22.09 -15.41 2.67
C PRO A 173 22.61 -16.19 1.46
N THR A 174 22.76 -15.49 0.34
CA THR A 174 23.15 -15.99 -0.97
C THR A 174 24.31 -15.14 -1.47
N PHE A 175 25.02 -15.59 -2.52
CA PHE A 175 26.13 -14.81 -3.08
C PHE A 175 25.70 -13.42 -3.62
N LEU A 176 24.39 -13.20 -3.83
CA LEU A 176 23.81 -11.93 -4.26
C LEU A 176 23.51 -10.98 -3.09
N GLU A 177 23.53 -11.46 -1.84
CA GLU A 177 23.29 -10.67 -0.63
C GLU A 177 24.12 -9.37 -0.57
N PRO A 178 25.46 -9.38 -0.76
CA PRO A 178 26.26 -8.15 -0.68
C PRO A 178 25.86 -7.12 -1.76
N THR A 179 25.49 -7.58 -2.95
CA THR A 179 25.05 -6.70 -4.05
C THR A 179 23.67 -6.09 -3.78
N LEU A 180 22.72 -6.91 -3.32
CA LEU A 180 21.38 -6.44 -2.94
C LEU A 180 21.45 -5.48 -1.76
N ARG A 181 22.31 -5.77 -0.77
CA ARG A 181 22.55 -4.91 0.38
C ARG A 181 23.21 -3.60 -0.01
N PHE A 182 24.17 -3.61 -0.93
CA PHE A 182 24.76 -2.39 -1.48
C PHE A 182 23.71 -1.52 -2.20
N TYR A 183 22.91 -2.13 -3.06
CA TYR A 183 21.81 -1.45 -3.76
C TYR A 183 20.83 -0.81 -2.76
N MET A 184 20.39 -1.56 -1.75
CA MET A 184 19.46 -1.05 -0.74
C MET A 184 20.05 0.03 0.17
N LEU A 185 21.31 -0.08 0.58
CA LEU A 185 21.91 0.85 1.55
C LEU A 185 22.59 2.06 0.92
N ARG A 186 22.92 2.00 -0.39
CA ARG A 186 23.67 3.07 -1.06
C ARG A 186 22.91 3.69 -2.22
N VAL A 187 22.28 2.88 -3.08
CA VAL A 187 21.62 3.40 -4.28
C VAL A 187 20.25 4.00 -3.93
N ILE A 188 19.44 3.27 -3.15
CA ILE A 188 18.10 3.72 -2.75
C ILE A 188 18.12 5.07 -2.00
N PRO A 189 18.98 5.31 -0.98
CA PRO A 189 19.01 6.59 -0.27
C PRO A 189 19.47 7.76 -1.15
N VAL A 190 20.43 7.54 -2.05
CA VAL A 190 20.92 8.58 -2.97
C VAL A 190 19.85 8.97 -3.97
N VAL A 191 19.14 7.98 -4.54
CA VAL A 191 17.99 8.21 -5.41
C VAL A 191 16.89 8.96 -4.65
N GLY A 192 16.57 8.54 -3.43
CA GLY A 192 15.59 9.21 -2.58
C GLY A 192 15.93 10.68 -2.29
N GLN A 193 17.20 10.99 -1.99
CA GLN A 193 17.66 12.36 -1.74
C GLN A 193 17.59 13.24 -2.99
N LEU A 194 17.93 12.70 -4.17
CA LEU A 194 17.84 13.42 -5.44
C LEU A 194 16.40 13.79 -5.80
N PHE A 195 15.43 12.94 -5.46
CA PHE A 195 14.02 13.19 -5.73
C PHE A 195 13.28 13.96 -4.61
N ALA A 196 13.82 14.01 -3.38
CA ALA A 196 13.28 14.80 -2.27
C ALA A 196 13.63 16.30 -2.36
N THR A 197 14.67 16.67 -3.11
CA THR A 197 15.23 18.04 -3.14
C THR A 197 14.87 18.83 -4.40
N GLY A 198 13.77 18.50 -5.08
CA GLY A 198 13.36 19.23 -6.29
C GLY A 198 11.87 19.26 -6.51
#